data_AF-A0AAX6G6W9-F1
#
_entry.id   AF-A0AAX6G6W9-F1
#
_cell.length_a   1.000
_cell.length_b   1.000
_cell.length_c   1.000
_cell.angle_alpha   90.00
_cell.angle_beta   90.00
_cell.angle_gamma   90.00
#
_symmetry.space_group_name_H-M   'P 1'
#
loop_
_entity.id
_entity.type
_entity.pdbx_description
1 polymer ?
#
loop_
_entity_poly.entity_id
_entity_poly.type
_entity_poly.pdbx_seq_one_letter_code
_entity_poly.pdbx_strand_id
1 'polypeptide(L)'
;MALQESLNKFKQQQEKCQSTLTSIAKLNAPSRAPNSHKKAPASTSSAPAKPLTPAVKFSNDTERLQHINSIRKSPVGAQIKRIVTYNKWTRQPLTPLQINEATYVDINGNKAVFDSLKNNQKVSYDGRCFSYKSKHDLKGKDNLLTLIRKHPEGLPVVDVKDAYPTVLEDLQALKGSGQVWLLSNMDSQEDIVYPNDPKAVIKVDVDLKQLFRSIELPRDMMDIEKDLQKNGMKPATNTAKRKAMAEVYGLPTNKTKKQKKQREIGKRTKLTNRHMPELFKD
;
A
#
# COMPACT_ATOMS: atom_id res chain seq x y z
N MET A 1 5.46 -52.68 -4.81
CA MET A 1 6.76 -52.95 -4.16
C MET A 1 7.59 -51.69 -3.87
N ALA A 2 7.50 -50.61 -4.67
CA ALA A 2 8.27 -49.37 -4.45
C ALA A 2 8.01 -48.61 -3.13
N LEU A 3 6.77 -48.63 -2.61
CA LEU A 3 6.44 -47.92 -1.36
C LEU A 3 7.13 -48.54 -0.14
N GLN A 4 7.15 -49.87 -0.06
CA GLN A 4 7.77 -50.62 1.03
C GLN A 4 9.29 -50.40 1.08
N GLU A 5 9.93 -50.32 -0.10
CA GLU A 5 11.35 -49.99 -0.21
C GLU A 5 11.66 -48.57 0.25
N SER A 6 10.79 -47.59 -0.07
CA SER A 6 10.96 -46.20 0.41
C SER A 6 10.87 -46.10 1.93
N LEU A 7 9.94 -46.85 2.54
CA LEU A 7 9.72 -46.86 3.98
C LEU A 7 10.90 -47.52 4.70
N ASN A 8 11.42 -48.62 4.16
CA ASN A 8 12.61 -49.28 4.69
C ASN A 8 13.86 -48.39 4.59
N LYS A 9 14.05 -47.66 3.48
CA LYS A 9 15.14 -46.68 3.34
C LYS A 9 15.03 -45.53 4.35
N PHE A 10 13.82 -45.02 4.57
CA PHE A 10 13.58 -43.97 5.57
C PHE A 10 13.88 -44.44 6.99
N LYS A 11 13.45 -45.66 7.34
CA LYS A 11 13.70 -46.26 8.66
C LYS A 11 15.20 -46.51 8.89
N GLN A 12 15.91 -47.04 7.88
CA GLN A 12 17.37 -47.17 7.94
C GLN A 12 18.07 -45.82 8.11
N GLN A 13 17.54 -44.76 7.50
CA GLN A 13 18.12 -43.42 7.63
C GLN A 13 17.91 -42.85 9.03
N GLN A 14 16.74 -43.08 9.65
CA GLN A 14 16.51 -42.72 11.05
C GLN A 14 17.47 -43.47 12.00
N GLU A 15 17.65 -44.78 11.80
CA GLU A 15 18.55 -45.60 12.64
C GLU A 15 20.01 -45.13 12.53
N LYS A 16 20.47 -44.75 11.33
CA LYS A 16 21.80 -44.16 11.11
C LYS A 16 21.98 -42.82 11.83
N CYS A 17 20.96 -41.95 11.80
CA CYS A 17 21.03 -40.68 12.51
C CYS A 17 21.10 -40.89 14.02
N GLN A 18 20.32 -41.82 14.58
CA GLN A 18 20.33 -42.13 16.01
C GLN A 18 21.66 -42.75 16.48
N SER A 19 22.25 -43.65 15.69
CA SER A 19 23.54 -44.27 16.04
C SER A 19 24.70 -43.26 15.99
N THR A 20 24.63 -42.30 15.06
CA THR A 20 25.60 -41.19 14.97
C THR A 20 25.51 -40.27 16.20
N LEU A 21 24.30 -39.88 16.61
CA LEU A 21 24.08 -39.09 17.82
C LEU A 21 24.55 -39.81 19.09
N THR A 22 24.31 -41.13 19.18
CA THR A 22 24.75 -41.94 20.31
C THR A 22 26.28 -42.08 20.38
N SER A 23 26.95 -42.18 19.23
CA SER A 23 28.42 -42.23 19.17
C SER A 23 29.05 -40.90 19.56
N ILE A 24 28.47 -39.78 19.14
CA ILE A 24 28.91 -38.44 19.54
C ILE A 24 28.73 -38.24 21.06
N ALA A 25 27.61 -38.72 21.63
CA ALA A 25 27.38 -38.66 23.07
C ALA A 25 28.40 -39.51 23.87
N LYS A 26 28.84 -40.66 23.33
CA LYS A 26 29.87 -41.50 23.96
C LYS A 26 31.28 -40.89 23.88
N LEU A 27 31.60 -40.14 22.83
CA LEU A 27 32.86 -39.42 22.71
C LEU A 27 32.97 -38.23 23.66
N ASN A 28 31.83 -37.64 24.05
CA ASN A 28 31.76 -36.51 24.98
C ASN A 28 31.52 -36.93 26.45
N ALA A 29 31.52 -38.23 26.76
CA ALA A 29 31.43 -38.71 28.13
C ALA A 29 32.83 -38.70 28.80
N PRO A 30 32.99 -38.15 30.01
CA PRO A 30 34.28 -38.14 30.70
C PRO A 30 34.68 -39.57 31.08
N SER A 31 35.84 -40.01 30.63
CA SER A 31 36.38 -41.35 30.94
C SER A 31 36.72 -41.46 32.43
N ARG A 32 35.93 -42.23 33.18
CA ARG A 32 36.28 -42.69 34.53
C ARG A 32 37.22 -43.89 34.40
N ALA A 33 38.53 -43.66 34.49
CA ALA A 33 39.50 -44.73 34.68
C ALA A 33 39.33 -45.37 36.07
N PRO A 34 39.56 -46.69 36.24
CA PRO A 34 39.53 -47.33 37.54
C PRO A 34 40.93 -47.21 38.16
N ASN A 35 41.11 -46.29 39.11
CA ASN A 35 42.33 -46.25 39.90
C ASN A 35 42.09 -46.90 41.27
N SER A 36 42.84 -47.96 41.52
CA SER A 36 42.94 -48.68 42.79
C SER A 36 43.43 -47.76 43.91
N HIS A 37 42.62 -47.58 44.95
CA HIS A 37 43.02 -46.85 46.15
C HIS A 37 43.60 -47.79 47.23
N LYS A 38 44.83 -47.50 47.66
CA LYS A 38 45.33 -47.83 48.99
C LYS A 38 44.85 -46.75 50.00
N LYS A 39 44.31 -47.26 51.12
CA LYS A 39 44.11 -46.73 52.49
C LYS A 39 44.19 -45.20 52.78
N ALA A 40 43.05 -44.66 53.26
CA ALA A 40 42.73 -43.89 54.51
C ALA A 40 43.75 -42.90 55.16
N PRO A 41 43.36 -41.99 56.08
CA PRO A 41 42.04 -41.77 56.71
C PRO A 41 41.56 -40.29 56.81
N ALA A 42 40.38 -40.15 57.42
CA ALA A 42 39.57 -38.94 57.59
C ALA A 42 40.05 -37.98 58.70
N SER A 43 39.73 -36.69 58.56
CA SER A 43 39.19 -35.86 59.66
C SER A 43 38.60 -34.52 59.16
N THR A 44 37.33 -34.34 59.52
CA THR A 44 36.57 -33.11 59.82
C THR A 44 37.17 -31.72 59.54
N SER A 45 36.45 -30.91 58.75
CA SER A 45 35.95 -29.60 59.22
C SER A 45 34.89 -29.02 58.26
N SER A 46 33.85 -28.48 58.87
CA SER A 46 32.69 -27.81 58.28
C SER A 46 33.04 -26.39 57.81
N ALA A 47 32.72 -26.06 56.56
CA ALA A 47 32.62 -24.69 56.06
C ALA A 47 31.49 -24.59 55.00
N PRO A 48 30.79 -23.45 54.90
CA PRO A 48 29.41 -23.38 54.44
C PRO A 48 29.26 -23.51 52.92
N ALA A 49 28.17 -24.16 52.51
CA ALA A 49 27.76 -24.34 51.13
C ALA A 49 27.60 -22.97 50.41
N LYS A 50 28.38 -22.75 49.36
CA LYS A 50 28.09 -21.73 48.35
C LYS A 50 26.68 -22.01 47.79
N PRO A 51 25.80 -21.00 47.67
CA PRO A 51 24.53 -21.22 47.01
C PRO A 51 24.78 -21.64 45.57
N LEU A 52 24.22 -22.79 45.20
CA LEU A 52 24.08 -23.24 43.82
C LEU A 52 23.38 -22.13 43.05
N THR A 53 24.13 -21.37 42.27
CA THR A 53 23.56 -20.46 41.27
C THR A 53 22.63 -21.28 40.40
N PRO A 54 21.35 -20.88 40.22
CA PRO A 54 20.43 -21.62 39.37
C PRO A 54 21.04 -21.69 37.97
N ALA A 55 21.06 -22.90 37.40
CA ALA A 55 21.54 -23.13 36.05
C ALA A 55 20.88 -22.13 35.10
N VAL A 56 21.69 -21.23 34.54
CA VAL A 56 21.25 -20.23 33.57
C VAL A 56 20.61 -20.98 32.40
N LYS A 57 19.34 -20.69 32.13
CA LYS A 57 18.53 -21.30 31.06
C LYS A 57 19.04 -20.83 29.70
N PHE A 58 20.20 -21.34 29.28
CA PHE A 58 21.00 -20.93 28.11
C PHE A 58 20.28 -21.07 26.74
N SER A 59 19.22 -21.87 26.67
CA SER A 59 18.52 -22.13 25.41
C SER A 59 17.77 -20.91 24.89
N ASN A 60 17.11 -20.15 25.76
CA ASN A 60 16.24 -19.05 25.34
C ASN A 60 17.04 -17.82 24.83
N ASP A 61 18.21 -17.56 25.43
CA ASP A 61 19.07 -16.45 25.01
C ASP A 61 19.74 -16.71 23.65
N THR A 62 20.10 -17.96 23.37
CA THR A 62 20.69 -18.34 22.08
C THR A 62 19.70 -18.14 20.94
N GLU A 63 18.45 -18.57 21.11
CA GLU A 63 17.39 -18.41 20.11
C GLU A 63 17.04 -16.93 19.87
N ARG A 64 16.93 -16.14 20.95
CA ARG A 64 16.71 -14.69 20.86
C ARG A 64 17.82 -14.00 20.07
N LEU A 65 19.08 -14.30 20.37
CA LEU A 65 20.22 -13.71 19.68
C LEU A 65 20.28 -14.13 18.20
N GLN A 66 19.95 -15.38 17.87
CA GLN A 66 19.82 -15.83 16.49
C GLN A 66 18.72 -15.07 15.74
N HIS A 67 17.57 -14.84 16.38
CA HIS A 67 16.48 -14.06 15.80
C HIS A 67 16.89 -12.61 15.52
N ILE A 68 17.55 -11.96 16.48
CA ILE A 68 18.09 -10.60 16.33
C ILE A 68 19.09 -10.54 15.18
N ASN A 69 20.01 -11.50 15.11
CA ASN A 69 21.02 -11.56 14.07
C ASN A 69 20.38 -11.77 12.68
N SER A 70 19.36 -12.64 12.59
CA SER A 70 18.58 -12.86 11.38
C SER A 70 17.91 -11.56 10.90
N ILE A 71 17.31 -10.78 11.81
CA ILE A 71 16.71 -9.48 11.48
C ILE A 71 17.77 -8.49 10.99
N ARG A 72 18.92 -8.40 11.68
CA ARG A 72 19.98 -7.44 11.32
C ARG A 72 20.70 -7.78 10.03
N LYS A 73 20.78 -9.06 9.67
CA LYS A 73 21.30 -9.53 8.38
C LYS A 73 20.26 -9.49 7.25
N SER A 74 19.00 -9.21 7.55
CA SER A 74 17.96 -9.10 6.51
C SER A 74 18.22 -7.91 5.59
N PRO A 75 17.71 -7.92 4.35
CA PRO A 75 17.86 -6.80 3.42
C PRO A 75 17.33 -5.49 4.01
N VAL A 76 17.94 -4.37 3.63
CA VAL A 76 17.57 -3.03 4.10
C VAL A 76 16.06 -2.75 3.97
N GLY A 77 15.45 -3.15 2.85
CA GLY A 77 13.99 -3.00 2.65
C GLY A 77 13.14 -3.77 3.66
N ALA A 78 13.57 -4.96 4.10
CA ALA A 78 12.86 -5.75 5.10
C ALA A 78 12.94 -5.10 6.49
N GLN A 79 14.12 -4.57 6.85
CA GLN A 79 14.33 -3.82 8.09
C GLN A 79 13.45 -2.56 8.13
N ILE A 80 13.42 -1.80 7.03
CA ILE A 80 12.56 -0.60 6.90
C ILE A 80 11.09 -0.97 7.04
N LYS A 81 10.63 -2.02 6.34
CA LYS A 81 9.23 -2.45 6.42
C LYS A 81 8.84 -2.80 7.86
N ARG A 82 9.71 -3.45 8.62
CA ARG A 82 9.49 -3.79 10.04
C ARG A 82 9.33 -2.53 10.89
N ILE A 83 10.21 -1.55 10.72
CA ILE A 83 10.15 -0.26 11.42
C ILE A 83 8.86 0.51 11.07
N VAL A 84 8.56 0.64 9.77
CA VAL A 84 7.36 1.34 9.30
C VAL A 84 6.09 0.67 9.84
N THR A 85 6.05 -0.67 9.83
CA THR A 85 4.94 -1.41 10.41
C THR A 85 4.80 -1.08 11.88
N TYR A 86 5.89 -1.16 12.66
CA TYR A 86 5.87 -0.85 14.09
C TYR A 86 5.40 0.60 14.37
N ASN A 87 5.95 1.59 13.66
CA ASN A 87 5.54 3.00 13.79
C ASN A 87 4.06 3.22 13.43
N LYS A 88 3.52 2.46 12.47
CA LYS A 88 2.10 2.51 12.11
C LYS A 88 1.19 1.96 13.21
N TRP A 89 1.64 0.94 13.95
CA TRP A 89 0.90 0.40 15.10
C TRP A 89 0.95 1.33 16.31
N THR A 90 2.13 1.89 16.61
CA THR A 90 2.30 2.75 17.80
C THR A 90 1.76 4.16 17.60
N ARG A 91 1.78 4.69 16.37
CA ARG A 91 1.36 6.06 16.02
C ARG A 91 2.04 7.16 16.85
N GLN A 92 3.20 6.86 17.43
CA GLN A 92 3.95 7.75 18.30
C GLN A 92 5.33 8.07 17.71
N PRO A 93 5.90 9.25 18.02
CA PRO A 93 7.28 9.56 17.68
C PRO A 93 8.21 8.69 18.55
N LEU A 94 8.98 7.81 17.90
CA LEU A 94 9.87 6.87 18.58
C LEU A 94 11.33 7.21 18.31
N THR A 95 12.16 7.06 19.34
CA THR A 95 13.61 7.23 19.20
C THR A 95 14.24 6.01 18.50
N PRO A 96 15.40 6.16 17.85
CA PRO A 96 16.11 5.02 17.24
C PRO A 96 16.39 3.88 18.22
N LEU A 97 16.62 4.23 19.50
CA LEU A 97 16.86 3.26 20.58
C LEU A 97 15.61 2.44 20.90
N GLN A 98 14.47 3.11 21.10
CA GLN A 98 13.18 2.43 21.34
C GLN A 98 12.79 1.54 20.17
N ILE A 99 13.05 1.98 18.93
CA ILE A 99 12.78 1.15 17.74
C ILE A 99 13.69 -0.07 17.70
N ASN A 100 14.98 0.07 18.05
CA ASN A 100 15.91 -1.06 18.12
C ASN A 100 15.49 -2.06 19.21
N GLU A 101 15.01 -1.60 20.36
CA GLU A 101 14.50 -2.47 21.42
C GLU A 101 13.28 -3.28 20.98
N ALA A 102 12.34 -2.66 20.26
CA ALA A 102 11.11 -3.31 19.83
C ALA A 102 11.24 -4.15 18.55
N THR A 103 12.06 -3.70 17.59
CA THR A 103 12.17 -4.32 16.26
C THR A 103 13.48 -5.05 16.03
N TYR A 104 14.47 -4.89 16.91
CA TYR A 104 15.83 -5.42 16.82
C TYR A 104 16.67 -4.91 15.64
N VAL A 105 16.16 -3.90 14.93
CA VAL A 105 16.85 -3.22 13.84
C VAL A 105 17.73 -2.10 14.38
N ASP A 106 19.02 -2.17 14.08
CA ASP A 106 19.96 -1.12 14.46
C ASP A 106 19.98 -0.01 13.41
N ILE A 107 19.28 1.08 13.72
CA ILE A 107 19.18 2.26 12.86
C ILE A 107 20.46 3.09 12.90
N ASN A 108 21.12 3.18 14.05
CA ASN A 108 22.32 4.02 14.22
C ASN A 108 23.56 3.35 13.64
N GLY A 109 23.67 2.03 13.78
CA GLY A 109 24.76 1.24 13.20
C GLY A 109 24.68 1.07 11.68
N ASN A 110 23.49 1.21 11.09
CA ASN A 110 23.28 1.01 9.66
C ASN A 110 22.84 2.30 8.94
N LYS A 111 23.83 3.03 8.42
CA LYS A 111 23.61 4.28 7.67
C LYS A 111 22.62 4.14 6.51
N ALA A 112 22.64 3.00 5.79
CA ALA A 112 21.74 2.78 4.66
C ALA A 112 20.27 2.69 5.11
N VAL A 113 19.99 2.10 6.27
CA VAL A 113 18.65 2.05 6.86
C VAL A 113 18.20 3.44 7.30
N PHE A 114 19.07 4.18 7.98
CA PHE A 114 18.78 5.55 8.41
C PHE A 114 18.45 6.48 7.24
N ASP A 115 19.31 6.51 6.21
CA ASP A 115 19.11 7.36 5.03
C ASP A 115 17.83 6.96 4.26
N SER A 116 17.56 5.66 4.14
CA SER A 116 16.35 5.17 3.48
C SER A 116 15.08 5.46 4.27
N LEU A 117 15.12 5.42 5.62
CA LEU A 117 14.00 5.81 6.47
C LEU A 117 13.72 7.31 6.35
N LYS A 118 14.76 8.13 6.35
CA LYS A 118 14.64 9.59 6.20
C LYS A 118 14.03 10.00 4.86
N ASN A 119 14.31 9.25 3.81
CA ASN A 119 13.76 9.49 2.46
C ASN A 119 12.39 8.81 2.23
N ASN A 120 11.85 8.07 3.19
CA ASN A 120 10.61 7.32 3.02
C ASN A 120 9.37 8.21 3.15
N GLN A 121 8.44 8.12 2.19
CA GLN A 121 7.18 8.88 2.22
C GLN A 121 6.29 8.57 3.43
N LYS A 122 6.47 7.40 4.06
CA LYS A 122 5.68 6.91 5.19
C LYS A 122 6.28 7.20 6.57
N VAL A 123 7.44 7.84 6.62
CA VAL A 123 8.14 8.15 7.88
C VAL A 123 8.51 9.64 7.90
N SER A 124 8.24 10.31 9.01
CA SER A 124 8.80 11.64 9.29
C SER A 124 9.94 11.51 10.28
N TYR A 125 10.99 12.31 10.10
CA TYR A 125 12.14 12.35 10.99
C TYR A 125 12.33 13.77 11.52
N ASP A 126 12.15 13.94 12.82
CA ASP A 126 12.17 15.25 13.49
C ASP A 126 13.57 15.58 14.06
N GLY A 127 14.63 14.96 13.52
CA GLY A 127 16.01 15.09 14.00
C GLY A 127 16.35 14.25 15.23
N ARG A 128 15.34 13.79 15.98
CA ARG A 128 15.51 12.90 17.15
C ARG A 128 14.64 11.66 17.10
N CYS A 129 13.41 11.79 16.61
CA CYS A 129 12.43 10.70 16.58
C CYS A 129 11.97 10.42 15.15
N PHE A 130 11.56 9.16 14.93
CA PHE A 130 10.85 8.72 13.73
C PHE A 130 9.37 8.55 14.06
N SER A 131 8.51 9.18 13.30
CA SER A 131 7.05 9.06 13.41
C SER A 131 6.44 8.56 12.11
N TYR A 132 5.27 7.92 12.19
CA TYR A 132 4.55 7.48 11.00
C TYR A 132 3.90 8.66 10.29
N LYS A 133 4.09 8.75 8.97
CA LYS A 133 3.49 9.78 8.11
C LYS A 133 2.46 9.14 7.19
N SER A 134 1.18 9.47 7.38
CA SER A 134 0.12 9.13 6.43
C SER A 134 0.22 9.98 5.16
N LYS A 135 -0.46 9.57 4.08
CA LYS A 135 -0.49 10.36 2.84
C LYS A 135 -1.09 11.75 3.08
N HIS A 136 -2.14 11.81 3.90
CA HIS A 136 -2.74 13.04 4.38
C HIS A 136 -2.63 13.11 5.89
N ASP A 137 -2.11 14.21 6.43
CA ASP A 137 -2.05 14.45 7.88
C ASP A 137 -3.45 14.85 8.38
N LEU A 138 -4.22 13.84 8.79
CA LEU A 138 -5.57 14.02 9.33
C LEU A 138 -5.55 13.60 10.79
N LYS A 139 -5.97 14.54 11.65
CA LYS A 139 -6.05 14.32 13.11
C LYS A 139 -7.49 14.07 13.57
N GLY A 140 -8.48 14.29 12.71
CA GLY A 140 -9.88 14.09 13.03
C GLY A 140 -10.83 14.41 11.87
N LYS A 141 -12.12 14.29 12.18
CA LYS A 141 -13.25 14.39 11.24
C LYS A 141 -13.35 15.73 10.50
N ASP A 142 -13.08 16.84 11.17
CA ASP A 142 -13.20 18.18 10.55
C ASP A 142 -12.13 18.41 9.47
N ASN A 143 -10.91 17.93 9.73
CA ASN A 143 -9.82 17.97 8.76
C ASN A 143 -10.12 17.06 7.56
N LEU A 144 -10.72 15.89 7.82
CA LEU A 144 -11.16 14.98 6.77
C LEU A 144 -12.21 15.63 5.87
N LEU A 145 -13.23 16.27 6.44
CA LEU A 145 -14.26 16.98 5.68
C LEU A 145 -13.67 18.14 4.86
N THR A 146 -12.74 18.89 5.45
CA THR A 146 -12.04 19.99 4.78
C THR A 146 -11.22 19.47 3.60
N LEU A 147 -10.56 18.32 3.75
CA LEU A 147 -9.80 17.68 2.68
C LEU A 147 -10.73 17.21 1.55
N ILE A 148 -11.83 16.53 1.87
CA ILE A 148 -12.80 16.05 0.87
C ILE A 148 -13.37 17.22 0.05
N ARG A 149 -13.68 18.35 0.69
CA ARG A 149 -14.17 19.55 -0.01
C ARG A 149 -13.14 20.18 -0.96
N LYS A 150 -11.84 20.02 -0.69
CA LYS A 150 -10.77 20.49 -1.58
C LYS A 150 -10.57 19.60 -2.81
N HIS A 151 -11.03 18.36 -2.76
CA HIS A 151 -10.91 17.37 -3.83
C HIS A 151 -12.27 17.06 -4.46
N PRO A 152 -12.77 17.92 -5.38
CA PRO A 152 -14.05 17.68 -6.06
C PRO A 152 -14.03 16.44 -6.96
N GLU A 153 -12.83 16.02 -7.42
CA GLU A 153 -12.62 14.83 -8.23
C GLU A 153 -12.78 13.51 -7.46
N GLY A 154 -12.93 13.59 -6.13
CA GLY A 154 -13.05 12.42 -5.26
C GLY A 154 -11.73 12.04 -4.59
N LEU A 155 -11.85 11.41 -3.43
CA LEU A 155 -10.73 11.00 -2.58
C LEU A 155 -10.83 9.49 -2.31
N PRO A 156 -9.85 8.66 -2.72
CA PRO A 156 -9.90 7.23 -2.47
C PRO A 156 -9.75 6.92 -0.97
N VAL A 157 -10.62 6.05 -0.44
CA VAL A 157 -10.59 5.64 0.97
C VAL A 157 -9.24 4.99 1.34
N VAL A 158 -8.58 4.33 0.38
CA VAL A 158 -7.26 3.71 0.58
C VAL A 158 -6.19 4.70 1.05
N ASP A 159 -6.31 5.98 0.67
CA ASP A 159 -5.33 7.01 1.00
C ASP A 159 -5.59 7.64 2.37
N VAL A 160 -6.84 7.58 2.82
CA VAL A 160 -7.31 8.18 4.07
C VAL A 160 -7.37 7.15 5.20
N LYS A 161 -7.66 5.87 4.91
CA LYS A 161 -7.84 4.80 5.91
C LYS A 161 -6.66 4.63 6.86
N ASP A 162 -5.48 5.09 6.44
CA ASP A 162 -4.25 4.98 7.20
C ASP A 162 -3.88 6.25 7.97
N ALA A 163 -4.73 7.28 7.98
CA ALA A 163 -4.46 8.52 8.69
C ALA A 163 -4.65 8.34 10.20
N TYR A 164 -5.81 7.87 10.64
CA TYR A 164 -6.10 7.58 12.06
C TYR A 164 -7.09 6.41 12.20
N PRO A 165 -7.20 5.78 13.38
CA PRO A 165 -7.95 4.52 13.54
C PRO A 165 -9.46 4.62 13.25
N THR A 166 -10.10 5.73 13.62
CA THR A 166 -11.56 5.94 13.50
C THR A 166 -12.00 6.52 12.16
N VAL A 167 -11.11 6.59 11.15
CA VAL A 167 -11.43 7.18 9.82
C VAL A 167 -12.66 6.55 9.19
N LEU A 168 -12.79 5.22 9.26
CA LEU A 168 -13.89 4.51 8.60
C LEU A 168 -15.24 4.84 9.25
N GLU A 169 -15.26 4.92 10.58
CA GLU A 169 -16.44 5.32 11.34
C GLU A 169 -16.82 6.77 11.05
N ASP A 170 -15.83 7.66 11.00
CA ASP A 170 -16.05 9.07 10.66
C ASP A 170 -16.57 9.25 9.23
N LEU A 171 -16.05 8.50 8.25
CA LEU A 171 -16.55 8.51 6.88
C LEU A 171 -18.00 8.03 6.81
N GLN A 172 -18.34 6.97 7.55
CA GLN A 172 -19.70 6.47 7.62
C GLN A 172 -20.64 7.47 8.31
N ALA A 173 -20.17 8.16 9.37
CA ALA A 173 -20.91 9.23 10.02
C ALA A 173 -21.11 10.44 9.09
N LEU A 174 -20.10 10.79 8.27
CA LEU A 174 -20.20 11.85 7.27
C LEU A 174 -21.20 11.48 6.16
N LYS A 175 -21.21 10.22 5.73
CA LYS A 175 -22.23 9.69 4.80
C LYS A 175 -23.63 9.75 5.42
N GLY A 176 -23.79 9.30 6.67
CA GLY A 176 -25.07 9.34 7.40
C GLY A 176 -25.59 10.77 7.60
N SER A 177 -24.68 11.73 7.81
CA SER A 177 -25.03 13.16 7.87
C SER A 177 -25.33 13.79 6.50
N GLY A 178 -25.13 13.06 5.40
CA GLY A 178 -25.35 13.55 4.04
C GLY A 178 -24.33 14.58 3.56
N GLN A 179 -23.20 14.76 4.24
CA GLN A 179 -22.16 15.72 3.86
C GLN A 179 -21.23 15.19 2.76
N VAL A 180 -21.24 13.87 2.54
CA VAL A 180 -20.28 13.16 1.70
C VAL A 180 -20.97 11.98 1.02
N TRP A 181 -20.63 11.73 -0.25
CA TRP A 181 -21.02 10.52 -0.98
C TRP A 181 -19.89 9.50 -0.93
N LEU A 182 -20.24 8.25 -0.64
CA LEU A 182 -19.32 7.12 -0.71
C LEU A 182 -19.77 6.21 -1.85
N LEU A 183 -18.96 6.14 -2.91
CA LEU A 183 -19.22 5.31 -4.08
C LEU A 183 -18.18 4.19 -4.14
N SER A 184 -18.65 2.96 -4.18
CA SER A 184 -17.81 1.78 -4.39
C SER A 184 -17.59 1.59 -5.89
N ASN A 185 -16.33 1.58 -6.33
CA ASN A 185 -16.03 1.20 -7.70
C ASN A 185 -16.15 -0.32 -7.85
N MET A 186 -17.04 -0.80 -8.72
CA MET A 186 -17.25 -2.24 -8.92
C MET A 186 -16.01 -2.95 -9.49
N ASP A 187 -15.18 -2.24 -10.25
CA ASP A 187 -13.99 -2.81 -10.89
C ASP A 187 -12.79 -2.88 -9.93
N SER A 188 -12.55 -1.81 -9.17
CA SER A 188 -11.39 -1.71 -8.27
C SER A 188 -11.67 -2.19 -6.84
N GLN A 189 -12.94 -2.39 -6.44
CA GLN A 189 -13.37 -2.58 -5.04
C GLN A 189 -12.88 -1.49 -4.08
N GLU A 190 -12.43 -0.36 -4.61
CA GLU A 190 -12.00 0.79 -3.83
C GLU A 190 -13.17 1.75 -3.69
N ASP A 191 -13.45 2.13 -2.44
CA ASP A 191 -14.42 3.17 -2.14
C ASP A 191 -13.79 4.53 -2.41
N ILE A 192 -14.54 5.40 -3.10
CA ILE A 192 -14.17 6.78 -3.39
C ILE A 192 -15.16 7.71 -2.71
N VAL A 193 -14.60 8.71 -2.04
CA VAL A 193 -15.30 9.70 -1.22
C VAL A 193 -15.45 10.99 -1.99
N TYR A 194 -16.67 11.46 -2.21
CA TYR A 194 -16.96 12.72 -2.91
C TYR A 194 -17.64 13.73 -1.97
N PRO A 195 -17.31 15.03 -2.08
CA PRO A 195 -18.02 16.05 -1.32
C PRO A 195 -19.48 16.15 -1.77
N ASN A 196 -20.42 16.22 -0.81
CA ASN A 196 -21.79 16.61 -1.09
C ASN A 196 -21.99 18.10 -0.77
N ASP A 197 -22.51 18.87 -1.72
CA ASP A 197 -22.88 20.26 -1.45
C ASP A 197 -24.25 20.28 -0.74
N PRO A 198 -24.36 20.87 0.48
CA PRO A 198 -25.61 20.96 1.20
C PRO A 198 -26.73 21.70 0.43
N LYS A 199 -26.38 22.52 -0.57
CA LYS A 199 -27.36 23.20 -1.43
C LYS A 199 -28.10 22.24 -2.38
N ALA A 200 -27.56 21.05 -2.62
CA ALA A 200 -28.10 20.09 -3.58
C ALA A 200 -29.07 19.07 -2.94
N VAL A 201 -29.42 19.20 -1.66
CA VAL A 201 -30.29 18.25 -0.97
C VAL A 201 -31.76 18.53 -1.31
N ILE A 202 -32.23 17.91 -2.39
CA ILE A 202 -33.65 17.89 -2.77
C ILE A 202 -34.25 16.57 -2.28
N LYS A 203 -35.20 16.65 -1.34
CA LYS A 203 -35.98 15.49 -0.90
C LYS A 203 -37.08 15.23 -1.93
N VAL A 204 -37.07 14.05 -2.54
CA VAL A 204 -38.08 13.61 -3.50
C VAL A 204 -38.59 12.24 -3.07
N ASP A 205 -39.92 12.10 -3.04
CA ASP A 205 -40.62 10.88 -2.66
C ASP A 205 -40.31 9.72 -3.62
N VAL A 206 -40.46 8.49 -3.11
CA VAL A 206 -40.17 7.27 -3.87
C VAL A 206 -41.08 7.17 -5.09
N ASP A 207 -42.35 7.52 -4.95
CA ASP A 207 -43.35 7.45 -6.03
C ASP A 207 -43.01 8.41 -7.18
N LEU A 208 -42.55 9.62 -6.85
CA LEU A 208 -42.09 10.59 -7.86
C LEU A 208 -40.82 10.10 -8.58
N LYS A 209 -39.88 9.47 -7.85
CA LYS A 209 -38.70 8.85 -8.46
C LYS A 209 -39.07 7.71 -9.40
N GLN A 210 -40.08 6.92 -9.03
CA GLN A 210 -40.55 5.80 -9.85
C GLN A 210 -41.30 6.30 -11.08
N LEU A 211 -42.18 7.29 -10.92
CA LEU A 211 -42.86 7.96 -12.03
C LEU A 211 -41.83 8.52 -13.01
N PHE A 212 -40.83 9.26 -12.53
CA PHE A 212 -39.78 9.82 -13.38
C PHE A 212 -39.01 8.74 -14.17
N ARG A 213 -38.73 7.58 -13.56
CA ARG A 213 -38.07 6.46 -14.25
C ARG A 213 -38.98 5.74 -15.24
N SER A 214 -40.29 5.72 -14.99
CA SER A 214 -41.27 5.09 -15.88
C SER A 214 -41.59 5.93 -17.12
N ILE A 215 -41.29 7.24 -17.10
CA ILE A 215 -41.45 8.10 -18.26
C ILE A 215 -40.35 7.76 -19.25
N GLU A 216 -40.70 6.98 -20.27
CA GLU A 216 -39.82 6.70 -21.40
C GLU A 216 -39.71 7.94 -22.28
N LEU A 217 -38.51 8.50 -22.36
CA LEU A 217 -38.21 9.58 -23.30
C LEU A 217 -38.04 9.00 -24.70
N PRO A 218 -38.63 9.62 -25.74
CA PRO A 218 -38.36 9.24 -27.12
C PRO A 218 -36.85 9.25 -27.39
N ARG A 219 -36.32 8.21 -28.03
CA ARG A 219 -34.88 8.14 -28.35
C ARG A 219 -34.47 9.19 -29.38
N ASP A 220 -35.41 9.57 -30.25
CA ASP A 220 -35.20 10.54 -31.31
C ASP A 220 -35.49 11.97 -30.86
N MET A 221 -34.47 12.83 -30.99
CA MET A 221 -34.55 14.26 -30.65
C MET A 221 -35.63 15.00 -31.45
N MET A 222 -35.97 14.54 -32.65
CA MET A 222 -37.03 15.12 -33.48
C MET A 222 -38.41 14.93 -32.86
N ASP A 223 -38.64 13.76 -32.25
CA ASP A 223 -39.93 13.44 -31.65
C ASP A 223 -40.08 14.15 -30.31
N ILE A 224 -38.99 14.27 -29.54
CA ILE A 224 -38.94 15.16 -28.36
C ILE A 224 -39.30 16.60 -28.74
N GLU A 225 -38.76 17.13 -29.84
CA GLU A 225 -39.05 18.49 -30.30
C GLU A 225 -40.50 18.68 -30.76
N LYS A 226 -41.08 17.69 -31.47
CA LYS A 226 -42.50 17.70 -31.86
C LYS A 226 -43.41 17.65 -30.65
N ASP A 227 -43.12 16.81 -29.66
CA ASP A 227 -43.93 16.69 -28.45
C ASP A 227 -43.80 17.94 -27.57
N LEU A 228 -42.62 18.56 -27.49
CA LEU A 228 -42.45 19.86 -26.83
C LEU A 228 -43.28 20.96 -27.52
N GLN A 229 -43.25 21.03 -28.85
CA GLN A 229 -44.04 22.00 -29.62
C GLN A 229 -45.54 21.76 -29.49
N LYS A 230 -45.99 20.50 -29.51
CA LYS A 230 -47.39 20.12 -29.28
C LYS A 230 -47.89 20.56 -27.91
N ASN A 231 -47.01 20.49 -26.91
CA ASN A 231 -47.28 20.96 -25.54
C ASN A 231 -47.00 22.46 -25.32
N GLY A 232 -46.72 23.23 -26.37
CA GLY A 232 -46.51 24.68 -26.31
C GLY A 232 -45.18 25.12 -25.69
N MET A 233 -44.24 24.20 -25.43
CA MET A 233 -42.90 24.50 -24.93
C MET A 233 -41.93 24.74 -26.09
N LYS A 234 -41.11 25.80 -25.99
CA LYS A 234 -40.08 26.09 -26.99
C LYS A 234 -38.95 25.07 -26.85
N PRO A 235 -38.65 24.26 -27.89
CA PRO A 235 -37.58 23.29 -27.79
C PRO A 235 -36.22 23.99 -27.64
N ALA A 236 -35.40 23.50 -26.69
CA ALA A 236 -34.06 24.04 -26.44
C ALA A 236 -33.09 23.82 -27.61
N THR A 237 -33.33 22.77 -28.41
CA THR A 237 -32.63 22.48 -29.65
C THR A 237 -33.64 22.49 -30.80
N ASN A 238 -33.26 23.00 -31.96
CA ASN A 238 -34.12 23.04 -33.16
C ASN A 238 -33.50 22.12 -34.22
N THR A 239 -33.50 20.81 -33.92
CA THR A 239 -32.95 19.75 -34.76
C THR A 239 -33.64 19.68 -36.12
N ALA A 240 -34.93 20.02 -36.19
CA ALA A 240 -35.64 20.15 -37.47
C ALA A 240 -34.99 21.20 -38.38
N LYS A 241 -34.73 22.41 -37.88
CA LYS A 241 -34.03 23.46 -38.64
C LYS A 241 -32.60 23.08 -38.99
N ARG A 242 -31.92 22.36 -38.10
CA ARG A 242 -30.53 21.94 -38.29
C ARG A 242 -30.40 20.79 -39.30
N LYS A 243 -31.36 19.86 -39.35
CA LYS A 243 -31.45 18.81 -40.38
C LYS A 243 -31.86 19.41 -41.74
N ALA A 244 -32.86 20.29 -41.76
CA ALA A 244 -33.24 21.02 -42.97
C ALA A 244 -32.08 21.89 -43.51
N MET A 245 -31.32 22.57 -42.65
CA MET A 245 -30.10 23.26 -43.06
C MET A 245 -29.02 22.30 -43.55
N ALA A 246 -28.84 21.13 -42.94
CA ALA A 246 -27.86 20.15 -43.38
C ALA A 246 -28.24 19.47 -44.71
N GLU A 247 -29.53 19.36 -45.02
CA GLU A 247 -30.02 18.89 -46.32
C GLU A 247 -29.95 19.97 -47.41
N VAL A 248 -30.26 21.23 -47.06
CA VAL A 248 -30.21 22.36 -48.00
C VAL A 248 -28.79 22.84 -48.27
N TYR A 249 -27.91 22.83 -47.28
CA TYR A 249 -26.52 23.32 -47.39
C TYR A 249 -25.46 22.21 -47.41
N GLY A 250 -25.85 20.93 -47.32
CA GLY A 250 -24.91 19.84 -47.07
C GLY A 250 -24.32 19.93 -45.66
N LEU A 251 -23.85 18.81 -45.12
CA LEU A 251 -23.17 18.79 -43.81
C LEU A 251 -22.05 19.85 -43.80
N PRO A 252 -21.95 20.73 -42.79
CA PRO A 252 -20.70 21.42 -42.54
C PRO A 252 -19.74 20.35 -42.04
N THR A 253 -18.98 19.78 -42.97
CA THR A 253 -17.83 18.93 -42.63
C THR A 253 -16.99 19.71 -41.63
N ASN A 254 -16.89 19.13 -40.45
CA ASN A 254 -16.11 19.66 -39.35
C ASN A 254 -14.75 20.10 -39.85
N LYS A 255 -14.44 21.37 -39.59
CA LYS A 255 -13.10 21.93 -39.41
C LYS A 255 -12.13 21.47 -40.51
N THR A 256 -12.01 22.26 -41.55
CA THR A 256 -10.71 22.39 -42.21
C THR A 256 -9.71 22.80 -41.13
N LYS A 257 -9.04 21.80 -40.54
CA LYS A 257 -7.70 21.98 -39.97
C LYS A 257 -6.99 22.80 -41.03
N LYS A 258 -6.70 24.07 -40.75
CA LYS A 258 -5.83 24.88 -41.60
C LYS A 258 -4.64 23.98 -41.87
N GLN A 259 -4.55 23.46 -43.09
CA GLN A 259 -3.36 22.75 -43.52
C GLN A 259 -2.24 23.72 -43.20
N LYS A 260 -1.32 23.32 -42.31
CA LYS A 260 -0.09 24.05 -42.11
C LYS A 260 0.51 24.16 -43.50
N LYS A 261 0.43 25.33 -44.13
CA LYS A 261 1.19 25.61 -45.35
C LYS A 261 2.62 25.21 -45.01
N GLN A 262 3.16 24.23 -45.72
CA GLN A 262 4.58 23.93 -45.64
C GLN A 262 5.28 25.26 -45.93
N ARG A 263 6.03 25.75 -44.95
CA ARG A 263 6.88 26.92 -45.16
C ARG A 263 7.95 26.45 -46.13
N GLU A 264 7.79 26.79 -47.41
CA GLU A 264 8.87 26.69 -48.38
C GLU A 264 10.11 27.35 -47.78
N ILE A 265 11.24 26.67 -47.92
CA ILE A 265 12.53 27.09 -47.38
C ILE A 265 12.95 28.35 -48.14
N GLY A 266 12.54 29.52 -47.64
CA GLY A 266 12.90 30.79 -48.25
C GLY A 266 14.41 31.02 -48.23
N LYS A 267 14.89 31.85 -49.16
CA LYS A 267 16.31 32.19 -49.44
C LYS A 267 17.16 32.61 -48.22
N ARG A 268 16.55 32.80 -47.05
CA ARG A 268 17.17 33.24 -45.80
C ARG A 268 17.37 32.12 -44.76
N THR A 269 16.89 30.91 -45.04
CA THR A 269 17.04 29.75 -44.14
C THR A 269 18.40 29.11 -44.38
N LYS A 270 19.27 29.10 -43.37
CA LYS A 270 20.62 28.53 -43.48
C LYS A 270 20.54 27.01 -43.55
N LEU A 271 20.64 26.45 -44.76
CA LEU A 271 20.70 25.02 -45.00
C LEU A 271 22.10 24.52 -44.66
N THR A 272 22.24 23.67 -43.65
CA THR A 272 23.53 23.12 -43.20
C THR A 272 24.06 22.00 -44.12
N ASN A 273 23.25 21.53 -45.07
CA ASN A 273 23.58 20.42 -45.98
C ASN A 273 23.67 20.88 -47.45
N ARG A 274 24.53 21.86 -47.73
CA ARG A 274 24.71 22.46 -49.08
C ARG A 274 25.33 21.50 -50.11
N HIS A 275 25.93 20.39 -49.68
CA HIS A 275 26.69 19.46 -50.52
C HIS A 275 25.84 18.31 -51.10
N MET A 276 24.53 18.24 -50.80
CA MET A 276 23.62 17.20 -51.31
C MET A 276 22.43 17.83 -52.05
N PRO A 277 22.61 18.30 -53.30
CA PRO A 277 21.56 18.96 -54.07
C PRO A 277 20.47 17.99 -54.59
N GLU A 278 20.74 16.69 -54.61
CA GLU A 278 19.77 15.68 -55.08
C GLU A 278 18.60 15.45 -54.12
N LEU A 279 18.77 15.77 -52.82
CA LEU A 279 17.72 15.60 -51.81
C LEU A 279 16.61 16.67 -51.88
N PHE A 280 16.76 17.67 -52.75
CA PHE A 280 15.87 18.85 -52.81
C PHE A 280 15.43 19.18 -54.25
N LYS A 281 15.50 18.21 -55.17
CA LYS A 281 14.80 18.26 -56.46
C LYS A 281 13.48 17.51 -56.27
N ASP A 282 12.38 18.17 -56.63
CA ASP A 282 11.01 17.68 -56.42
C ASP A 282 10.74 16.28 -56.97
#